data_AF-A0A661FBD8-F1
#
_entry.id   AF-A0A661FBD8-F1
#
_cell.length_a   1.000
_cell.length_b   1.000
_cell.length_c   1.000
_cell.angle_alpha   90.00
_cell.angle_beta   90.00
_cell.angle_gamma   90.00
#
_symmetry.space_group_name_H-M   'P 1'
#
loop_
_entity.id
_entity.type
_entity.pdbx_description
1 polymer ?
#
loop_
_entity_poly.entity_id
_entity_poly.type
_entity_poly.pdbx_seq_one_letter_code
_entity_poly.pdbx_strand_id
1 'polypeptide(L)'
;MTISFNEIPINLRTPGVYAEMDNTQAVRGLPGMPYTALLIGQRLSTGTVAAEVPTSVTNADQAKQYFGDNSMLHHMAQKWFDNNAWTKMFVIAVDDNGAGAAATSTITLTGSASETGTLNIYIGGRRVQVGVSSGDANTAVAAAIDAKINAASNLAVTSSVTSGVVTLTARHKGEVGNDIDVRLNYYV
;
A
#
# COMPACT_ATOMS: atom_id res chain seq x y z
N MET A 1 -10.66 -17.60 36.92
CA MET A 1 -10.29 -16.19 37.11
C MET A 1 -11.16 -15.63 38.22
N THR A 2 -10.56 -15.14 39.30
CA THR A 2 -11.23 -14.51 40.43
C THR A 2 -11.48 -13.04 40.10
N ILE A 3 -12.74 -12.60 40.17
CA ILE A 3 -13.10 -11.18 40.10
C ILE A 3 -12.85 -10.61 41.50
N SER A 4 -11.83 -9.78 41.64
CA SER A 4 -11.52 -9.06 42.89
C SER A 4 -12.12 -7.67 42.79
N PHE A 5 -12.85 -7.26 43.82
CA PHE A 5 -13.42 -5.92 43.91
C PHE A 5 -12.53 -5.03 44.77
N ASN A 6 -12.33 -3.77 44.37
CA ASN A 6 -11.48 -2.82 45.09
C ASN A 6 -12.24 -2.10 46.22
N GLU A 7 -13.53 -1.83 46.02
CA GLU A 7 -14.34 -1.04 46.96
C GLU A 7 -15.50 -1.84 47.57
N ILE A 8 -15.98 -2.89 46.90
CA ILE A 8 -17.05 -3.74 47.43
C ILE A 8 -16.48 -4.76 48.43
N PRO A 9 -16.81 -4.67 49.74
CA PRO A 9 -16.24 -5.56 50.75
C PRO A 9 -16.77 -6.99 50.62
N ILE A 10 -15.89 -7.98 50.77
CA ILE A 10 -16.26 -9.41 50.69
C ILE A 10 -17.22 -9.86 51.79
N ASN A 11 -17.33 -9.10 52.88
CA ASN A 11 -18.17 -9.38 54.05
C ASN A 11 -19.50 -8.60 54.04
N LEU A 12 -19.93 -8.06 52.89
CA LEU A 12 -21.19 -7.34 52.76
C LEU A 12 -22.39 -8.29 52.93
N ARG A 13 -23.20 -8.08 53.98
CA ARG A 13 -24.33 -8.95 54.36
C ARG A 13 -25.68 -8.47 53.84
N THR A 14 -25.73 -7.29 53.24
CA THR A 14 -26.95 -6.72 52.67
C THR A 14 -27.15 -7.26 51.25
N PRO A 15 -28.31 -7.85 50.94
CA PRO A 15 -28.61 -8.34 49.60
C PRO A 15 -28.84 -7.16 48.64
N GLY A 16 -28.34 -7.25 47.41
CA GLY A 16 -28.49 -6.23 46.37
C GLY A 16 -27.60 -6.46 45.16
N VAL A 17 -27.72 -5.58 44.15
CA VAL A 17 -26.78 -5.51 43.01
C VAL A 17 -25.80 -4.38 43.28
N TYR A 18 -24.52 -4.72 43.34
CA TYR A 18 -23.43 -3.77 43.54
C TYR A 18 -22.57 -3.72 42.29
N ALA A 19 -22.26 -2.51 41.82
CA ALA A 19 -21.35 -2.27 40.71
C ALA A 19 -20.28 -1.29 41.17
N GLU A 20 -19.02 -1.58 40.87
CA GLU A 20 -17.91 -0.65 41.05
C GLU A 20 -17.34 -0.24 39.68
N MET A 21 -16.83 0.98 39.60
CA MET A 21 -16.13 1.48 38.42
C MET A 21 -14.66 1.73 38.79
N ASP A 22 -13.76 0.91 38.28
CA ASP A 22 -12.33 1.12 38.48
C ASP A 22 -11.80 2.20 37.50
N ASN A 23 -11.53 3.39 38.03
CA ASN A 23 -10.94 4.51 37.29
C ASN A 23 -9.40 4.52 37.33
N THR A 24 -8.72 3.41 37.67
CA THR A 24 -7.25 3.33 37.62
C THR A 24 -6.70 3.48 36.20
N GLN A 25 -7.44 3.05 35.17
CA GLN A 25 -7.10 3.25 33.76
C GLN A 25 -7.81 4.45 33.11
N ALA A 26 -8.54 5.24 33.88
CA ALA A 26 -9.15 6.47 33.36
C ALA A 26 -8.05 7.50 33.05
N VAL A 27 -8.24 8.29 31.99
CA VAL A 27 -7.33 9.41 31.67
C VAL A 27 -7.46 10.48 32.76
N ARG A 28 -6.42 10.64 33.60
CA ARG A 28 -6.42 11.57 34.76
C ARG A 28 -5.76 12.94 34.50
N GLY A 29 -5.54 13.32 33.24
CA GLY A 29 -4.90 14.59 32.84
C GLY A 29 -5.70 15.37 31.80
N LEU A 30 -5.27 16.60 31.48
CA LEU A 30 -5.79 17.30 30.31
C LEU A 30 -5.58 16.41 29.07
N PRO A 31 -6.64 16.10 28.30
CA PRO A 31 -6.48 15.38 27.05
C PRO A 31 -5.44 16.10 26.20
N GLY A 32 -4.45 15.36 25.70
CA GLY A 32 -3.55 15.91 24.68
C GLY A 32 -4.38 16.43 23.52
N MET A 33 -3.96 17.54 22.92
CA MET A 33 -4.67 18.13 21.78
C MET A 33 -4.81 17.07 20.67
N PRO A 34 -6.04 16.74 20.25
CA PRO A 34 -6.22 15.67 19.27
C PRO A 34 -5.70 16.12 17.91
N TYR A 35 -4.59 15.56 17.48
CA TYR A 35 -4.08 15.75 16.13
C TYR A 35 -4.86 14.86 15.14
N THR A 36 -5.20 15.43 14.00
CA THR A 36 -5.85 14.70 12.90
C THR A 36 -5.03 14.89 11.65
N ALA A 37 -4.61 13.80 11.03
CA ALA A 37 -3.92 13.81 9.76
C ALA A 37 -4.92 13.83 8.60
N LEU A 38 -4.57 14.54 7.53
CA LEU A 38 -5.33 14.57 6.29
C LEU A 38 -4.40 14.15 5.14
N LEU A 39 -4.79 13.10 4.41
CA LEU A 39 -4.16 12.73 3.16
C LEU A 39 -5.09 13.05 2.00
N ILE A 40 -4.53 13.58 0.92
CA ILE A 40 -5.23 13.83 -0.33
C ILE A 40 -4.40 13.22 -1.44
N GLY A 41 -5.04 12.46 -2.32
CA GLY A 41 -4.34 11.79 -3.40
C GLY A 41 -5.28 11.06 -4.33
N GLN A 42 -4.70 10.46 -5.38
CA GLN A 42 -5.46 9.80 -6.42
C GLN A 42 -5.92 8.41 -5.98
N ARG A 43 -7.15 8.05 -6.35
CA ARG A 43 -7.70 6.69 -6.24
C ARG A 43 -7.79 6.01 -7.60
N LEU A 44 -7.83 4.68 -7.57
CA LEU A 44 -8.16 3.87 -8.74
C LEU A 44 -9.66 3.60 -8.77
N SER A 45 -10.20 3.32 -9.96
CA SER A 45 -11.61 2.96 -10.16
C SER A 45 -12.02 1.66 -9.45
N THR A 46 -11.05 0.84 -9.03
CA THR A 46 -11.27 -0.37 -8.23
C THR A 46 -11.54 -0.09 -6.75
N GLY A 47 -11.34 1.15 -6.29
CA GLY A 47 -11.64 1.56 -4.91
C GLY A 47 -13.15 1.69 -4.65
N THR A 48 -13.58 1.31 -3.44
CA THR A 48 -15.00 1.35 -3.05
C THR A 48 -15.49 2.74 -2.63
N VAL A 49 -14.59 3.64 -2.25
CA VAL A 49 -14.92 4.99 -1.79
C VAL A 49 -14.92 5.95 -2.97
N ALA A 50 -15.98 6.76 -3.07
CA ALA A 50 -16.11 7.78 -4.10
C ALA A 50 -15.08 8.92 -3.92
N ALA A 51 -14.75 9.60 -5.02
CA ALA A 51 -13.91 10.79 -4.96
C ALA A 51 -14.59 11.91 -4.15
N GLU A 52 -13.78 12.80 -3.59
CA GLU A 52 -14.17 14.01 -2.85
C GLU A 52 -14.96 13.74 -1.55
N VAL A 53 -14.99 12.49 -1.08
CA VAL A 53 -15.64 12.11 0.18
C VAL A 53 -14.59 11.91 1.29
N PRO A 54 -14.58 12.75 2.34
CA PRO A 54 -13.70 12.55 3.48
C PRO A 54 -14.02 11.24 4.19
N THR A 55 -13.06 10.33 4.19
CA THR A 55 -13.24 8.99 4.77
C THR A 55 -12.19 8.72 5.84
N SER A 56 -12.61 8.22 7.00
CA SER A 56 -11.66 7.84 8.04
C SER A 56 -11.04 6.49 7.71
N VAL A 57 -9.71 6.41 7.87
CA VAL A 57 -8.92 5.22 7.57
C VAL A 57 -8.08 4.88 8.79
N THR A 58 -8.09 3.62 9.20
CA THR A 58 -7.43 3.15 10.43
C THR A 58 -6.27 2.19 10.18
N ASN A 59 -6.13 1.66 8.97
CA ASN A 59 -5.02 0.80 8.57
C ASN A 59 -4.80 0.82 7.05
N ALA A 60 -3.66 0.28 6.61
CA ALA A 60 -3.27 0.27 5.20
C ALA A 60 -4.17 -0.65 4.34
N ASP A 61 -4.63 -1.79 4.87
CA ASP A 61 -5.50 -2.72 4.13
C ASP A 61 -6.89 -2.13 3.85
N GLN A 62 -7.39 -1.31 4.77
CA GLN A 62 -8.60 -0.54 4.57
C GLN A 62 -8.40 0.52 3.47
N ALA A 63 -7.24 1.19 3.46
CA ALA A 63 -6.90 2.14 2.38
C ALA A 63 -6.84 1.45 1.01
N LYS A 64 -6.29 0.23 0.96
CA LYS A 64 -6.27 -0.62 -0.25
C LYS A 64 -7.67 -0.89 -0.78
N GLN A 65 -8.61 -1.27 0.09
CA GLN A 65 -10.00 -1.53 -0.32
C GLN A 65 -10.69 -0.24 -0.78
N TYR A 66 -10.47 0.86 -0.06
CA TYR A 66 -11.17 2.12 -0.30
C TYR A 66 -10.72 2.84 -1.56
N PHE A 67 -9.41 2.88 -1.82
CA PHE A 67 -8.83 3.67 -2.91
C PHE A 67 -8.25 2.82 -4.04
N GLY A 68 -8.32 1.50 -3.91
CA GLY A 68 -7.79 0.54 -4.88
C GLY A 68 -6.36 0.11 -4.56
N ASP A 69 -6.06 -1.14 -4.89
CA ASP A 69 -4.75 -1.72 -4.68
C ASP A 69 -3.68 -1.02 -5.52
N ASN A 70 -2.52 -0.77 -4.90
CA ASN A 70 -1.42 0.00 -5.50
C ASN A 70 -1.76 1.42 -5.99
N SER A 71 -2.84 2.01 -5.47
CA SER A 71 -3.12 3.43 -5.71
C SER A 71 -2.09 4.33 -5.01
N MET A 72 -1.99 5.57 -5.47
CA MET A 72 -1.20 6.62 -4.82
C MET A 72 -1.59 6.74 -3.34
N LEU A 73 -2.89 6.79 -3.05
CA LEU A 73 -3.40 6.83 -1.67
C LEU A 73 -3.06 5.59 -0.86
N HIS A 74 -3.12 4.40 -1.44
CA HIS A 74 -2.70 3.18 -0.76
C HIS A 74 -1.23 3.25 -0.34
N HIS A 75 -0.33 3.70 -1.23
CA HIS A 75 1.08 3.88 -0.88
C HIS A 75 1.33 4.97 0.17
N MET A 76 0.59 6.08 0.11
CA MET A 76 0.65 7.14 1.13
C MET A 76 0.18 6.62 2.49
N ALA A 77 -0.94 5.88 2.52
CA ALA A 77 -1.47 5.28 3.74
C ALA A 77 -0.52 4.22 4.33
N GLN A 78 0.08 3.37 3.50
CA GLN A 78 1.12 2.43 3.94
C GLN A 78 2.25 3.16 4.65
N LYS A 79 2.82 4.20 4.02
CA LYS A 79 3.92 4.98 4.62
C LYS A 79 3.51 5.77 5.85
N TRP A 80 2.27 6.21 5.92
CA TRP A 80 1.74 6.83 7.13
C TRP A 80 1.70 5.84 8.29
N PHE A 81 1.07 4.67 8.10
CA PHE A 81 0.90 3.68 9.16
C PHE A 81 2.21 2.99 9.56
N ASP A 82 3.19 2.91 8.66
CA ASP A 82 4.56 2.48 8.99
C ASP A 82 5.21 3.40 10.06
N ASN A 83 4.84 4.69 10.08
CA ASN A 83 5.43 5.70 10.96
C ASN A 83 4.52 6.10 12.14
N ASN A 84 3.19 6.00 11.97
CA ASN A 84 2.20 6.49 12.91
C ASN A 84 0.94 5.62 12.92
N ALA A 85 0.82 4.75 13.92
CA ALA A 85 -0.27 3.80 14.04
C ALA A 85 -1.50 4.33 14.79
N TRP A 86 -1.41 5.48 15.46
CA TRP A 86 -2.41 5.89 16.46
C TRP A 86 -3.12 7.20 16.16
N THR A 87 -2.53 8.06 15.33
CA THR A 87 -3.14 9.36 15.02
C THR A 87 -4.32 9.17 14.09
N LYS A 88 -5.45 9.81 14.43
CA LYS A 88 -6.65 9.79 13.60
C LYS A 88 -6.32 10.34 12.22
N MET A 89 -6.72 9.61 11.18
CA MET A 89 -6.49 9.99 9.78
C MET A 89 -7.80 10.06 9.00
N PHE A 90 -7.95 11.12 8.23
CA PHE A 90 -8.91 11.23 7.14
C PHE A 90 -8.17 11.24 5.81
N VAL A 91 -8.82 10.65 4.81
CA VAL A 91 -8.33 10.62 3.45
C VAL A 91 -9.42 11.14 2.53
N ILE A 92 -9.05 12.05 1.63
CA ILE A 92 -9.92 12.52 0.55
C ILE A 92 -9.33 12.01 -0.76
N ALA A 93 -10.11 11.20 -1.46
CA ALA A 93 -9.73 10.67 -2.76
C ALA A 93 -10.05 11.64 -3.87
N VAL A 94 -9.20 11.69 -4.89
CA VAL A 94 -9.41 12.42 -6.13
C VAL A 94 -9.34 11.43 -7.29
N ASP A 95 -10.19 11.60 -8.29
CA ASP A 95 -10.11 10.81 -9.51
C ASP A 95 -9.03 11.34 -10.44
N ASP A 96 -8.40 10.43 -11.19
CA ASP A 96 -7.48 10.81 -12.25
C ASP A 96 -8.19 11.73 -13.27
N ASN A 97 -7.48 12.76 -13.74
CA ASN A 97 -8.00 13.61 -14.80
C ASN A 97 -8.27 12.77 -16.06
N GLY A 98 -9.49 12.84 -16.59
CA GLY A 98 -9.89 12.10 -17.78
C GLY A 98 -9.00 12.38 -19.00
N ALA A 99 -8.52 13.62 -19.13
CA ALA A 99 -7.59 14.05 -20.18
C ALA A 99 -6.12 13.69 -19.90
N GLY A 100 -5.81 13.18 -18.70
CA GLY A 100 -4.47 12.75 -18.34
C GLY A 100 -4.04 11.49 -19.10
N ALA A 101 -2.75 11.41 -19.43
CA ALA A 101 -2.11 10.21 -19.95
C ALA A 101 -1.36 9.47 -18.83
N ALA A 102 -1.38 8.14 -18.87
CA ALA A 102 -0.52 7.33 -18.00
C ALA A 102 0.90 7.30 -18.58
N ALA A 103 1.91 7.49 -17.73
CA ALA A 103 3.30 7.39 -18.15
C ALA A 103 3.63 5.95 -18.57
N THR A 104 4.40 5.80 -19.64
CA THR A 104 4.82 4.49 -20.16
C THR A 104 6.33 4.40 -20.27
N SER A 105 6.90 3.23 -19.99
CA SER A 105 8.30 2.91 -20.19
C SER A 105 8.44 1.50 -20.74
N THR A 106 9.45 1.22 -21.55
CA THR A 106 9.64 -0.09 -22.19
C THR A 106 10.96 -0.72 -21.80
N ILE A 107 10.92 -2.01 -21.45
CA ILE A 107 12.09 -2.86 -21.29
C ILE A 107 12.14 -3.80 -22.49
N THR A 108 13.12 -3.59 -23.37
CA THR A 108 13.28 -4.40 -24.58
C THR A 108 14.37 -5.45 -24.38
N LEU A 109 14.00 -6.72 -24.53
CA LEU A 109 14.93 -7.84 -24.47
C LEU A 109 15.28 -8.30 -25.89
N THR A 110 16.57 -8.29 -26.21
CA THR A 110 17.09 -8.71 -27.52
C THR A 110 17.96 -9.95 -27.40
N GLY A 111 17.79 -10.91 -28.31
CA GLY A 111 18.59 -12.14 -28.33
C GLY A 111 18.12 -13.20 -27.33
N SER A 112 18.82 -14.34 -27.29
CA SER A 112 18.64 -15.37 -26.27
C SER A 112 19.59 -15.12 -25.09
N ALA A 113 19.21 -15.58 -23.90
CA ALA A 113 20.08 -15.52 -22.74
C ALA A 113 21.37 -16.34 -22.98
N SER A 114 22.53 -15.70 -22.87
CA SER A 114 23.83 -16.36 -23.04
C SER A 114 24.24 -17.14 -21.78
N GLU A 115 23.86 -16.64 -20.61
CA GLU A 115 24.25 -17.19 -19.31
C GLU A 115 23.05 -17.24 -18.36
N THR A 116 23.11 -18.15 -17.40
CA THR A 116 22.12 -18.26 -16.32
C THR A 116 22.40 -17.20 -15.27
N GLY A 117 21.36 -16.48 -14.82
CA GLY A 117 21.49 -15.42 -13.84
C GLY A 117 20.15 -14.96 -13.28
N THR A 118 20.17 -13.88 -12.51
CA THR A 118 18.96 -13.21 -12.01
C THR A 118 18.97 -11.76 -12.44
N LEU A 119 17.94 -11.33 -13.16
CA LEU A 119 17.70 -9.92 -13.46
C LEU A 119 17.04 -9.27 -12.24
N ASN A 120 17.68 -8.24 -11.70
CA ASN A 120 17.13 -7.42 -10.62
C ASN A 120 16.62 -6.11 -11.23
N ILE A 121 15.32 -6.05 -11.49
CA ILE A 121 14.67 -4.85 -12.03
C ILE A 121 14.16 -4.03 -10.85
N TYR A 122 14.52 -2.76 -10.79
CA TYR A 122 14.06 -1.82 -9.78
C TYR A 122 13.04 -0.88 -10.43
N ILE A 123 11.84 -0.79 -9.84
CA ILE A 123 10.76 0.08 -10.30
C ILE A 123 10.31 0.94 -9.10
N GLY A 124 10.52 2.25 -9.17
CA GLY A 124 10.21 3.16 -8.06
C GLY A 124 10.90 2.75 -6.75
N GLY A 125 12.14 2.26 -6.85
CA GLY A 125 12.92 1.75 -5.71
C GLY A 125 12.53 0.35 -5.21
N ARG A 126 11.54 -0.32 -5.81
CA ARG A 126 11.11 -1.68 -5.44
C ARG A 126 11.73 -2.73 -6.35
N ARG A 127 12.30 -3.78 -5.76
CA ARG A 127 13.03 -4.83 -6.49
C ARG A 127 12.08 -5.94 -6.99
N VAL A 128 12.18 -6.26 -8.27
CA VAL A 128 11.54 -7.38 -8.96
C VAL A 128 12.64 -8.30 -9.48
N GLN A 129 12.65 -9.55 -9.03
CA GLN A 129 13.68 -10.53 -9.38
C GLN A 129 13.13 -11.57 -10.35
N VAL A 130 13.85 -11.77 -11.45
CA VAL A 130 13.50 -12.73 -12.50
C VAL A 130 14.70 -13.62 -12.77
N GLY A 131 14.53 -14.92 -12.54
CA GLY A 131 15.54 -15.91 -12.91
C GLY A 131 15.54 -16.10 -14.43
N VAL A 132 16.73 -16.16 -15.02
CA VAL A 132 16.95 -16.42 -16.44
C VAL A 132 17.93 -17.57 -16.57
N SER A 133 17.63 -18.52 -17.44
CA SER A 133 18.49 -19.66 -17.74
C SER A 133 19.17 -19.47 -19.10
N SER A 134 20.40 -19.99 -19.23
CA SER A 134 21.10 -19.99 -20.53
C SER A 134 20.23 -20.68 -21.59
N GLY A 135 20.10 -20.04 -22.75
CA GLY A 135 19.24 -20.49 -23.86
C GLY A 135 17.80 -19.99 -23.82
N ASP A 136 17.35 -19.32 -22.75
CA ASP A 136 16.00 -18.76 -22.70
C ASP A 136 15.78 -17.74 -23.83
N ALA A 137 14.65 -17.87 -24.53
CA ALA A 137 14.23 -16.89 -25.53
C ALA A 137 13.81 -15.58 -24.85
N ASN A 138 14.10 -14.44 -25.48
CA ASN A 138 13.68 -13.12 -24.98
C ASN A 138 12.18 -13.03 -24.68
N THR A 139 11.33 -13.68 -25.46
CA THR A 139 9.87 -13.71 -25.25
C THR A 139 9.49 -14.44 -23.96
N ALA A 140 10.20 -15.52 -23.61
CA ALA A 140 9.97 -16.26 -22.36
C ALA A 140 10.41 -15.44 -21.15
N VAL A 141 11.58 -14.80 -21.22
CA VAL A 141 12.07 -13.92 -20.15
C VAL A 141 11.15 -12.71 -19.97
N ALA A 142 10.70 -12.09 -21.07
CA ALA A 142 9.77 -10.96 -21.03
C ALA A 142 8.43 -11.34 -20.39
N ALA A 143 7.89 -12.53 -20.70
CA ALA A 143 6.68 -13.05 -20.06
C ALA A 143 6.89 -13.32 -18.55
N ALA A 144 8.07 -13.80 -18.16
CA ALA A 144 8.40 -14.00 -16.75
C ALA A 144 8.51 -12.66 -15.99
N ILE A 145 9.08 -11.62 -16.61
CA ILE A 145 9.08 -10.26 -16.07
C ILE A 145 7.66 -9.75 -15.88
N ASP A 146 6.82 -9.87 -16.92
CA ASP A 146 5.44 -9.42 -16.88
C ASP A 146 4.64 -10.07 -15.74
N ALA A 147 4.74 -11.39 -15.62
CA ALA A 147 4.08 -12.14 -14.55
C ALA A 147 4.54 -11.69 -13.15
N LYS A 148 5.84 -11.43 -12.96
CA LYS A 148 6.38 -10.97 -11.67
C LYS A 148 5.95 -9.55 -11.32
N ILE A 149 5.87 -8.65 -12.30
CA ILE A 149 5.41 -7.27 -12.09
C ILE A 149 3.92 -7.26 -11.76
N ASN A 150 3.10 -7.97 -12.52
CA ASN A 150 1.66 -8.01 -12.32
C ASN A 150 1.24 -8.78 -11.05
N ALA A 151 2.06 -9.71 -10.55
CA ALA A 151 1.84 -10.38 -9.27
C ALA A 151 2.26 -9.53 -8.04
N ALA A 152 3.06 -8.49 -8.22
CA ALA A 152 3.54 -7.68 -7.10
C ALA A 152 2.44 -6.74 -6.59
N SER A 153 2.10 -6.86 -5.30
CA SER A 153 1.03 -6.09 -4.64
C SER A 153 1.46 -4.71 -4.17
N ASN A 154 2.65 -4.25 -4.55
CA ASN A 154 3.21 -2.97 -4.12
C ASN A 154 3.81 -2.13 -5.26
N LEU A 155 3.54 -2.40 -6.54
CA LEU A 155 4.11 -1.62 -7.65
C LEU A 155 3.14 -0.57 -8.18
N ALA A 156 3.64 0.64 -8.41
CA ALA A 156 2.90 1.77 -8.98
C ALA A 156 2.66 1.65 -10.51
N VAL A 157 3.13 0.56 -11.12
CA VAL A 157 2.98 0.27 -12.55
C VAL A 157 2.31 -1.08 -12.76
N THR A 158 1.74 -1.24 -13.94
CA THR A 158 1.33 -2.52 -14.54
C THR A 158 2.23 -2.82 -15.72
N SER A 159 2.35 -4.08 -16.10
CA SER A 159 3.10 -4.46 -17.31
C SER A 159 2.21 -5.15 -18.32
N SER A 160 2.60 -5.03 -19.58
CA SER A 160 2.13 -5.86 -20.68
C SER A 160 3.32 -6.24 -21.55
N VAL A 161 3.28 -7.39 -22.21
CA VAL A 161 4.40 -7.89 -23.03
C VAL A 161 3.97 -8.11 -24.47
N THR A 162 4.83 -7.74 -25.42
CA THR A 162 4.67 -8.06 -26.85
C THR A 162 6.04 -8.34 -27.47
N SER A 163 6.22 -9.55 -28.01
CA SER A 163 7.42 -9.93 -28.77
C SER A 163 8.77 -9.62 -28.09
N GLY A 164 8.88 -9.81 -26.77
CA GLY A 164 10.12 -9.54 -26.02
C GLY A 164 10.27 -8.10 -25.51
N VAL A 165 9.27 -7.24 -25.76
CA VAL A 165 9.18 -5.89 -25.20
C VAL A 165 8.17 -5.90 -24.05
N VAL A 166 8.61 -5.53 -22.86
CA VAL A 166 7.74 -5.32 -21.69
C VAL A 166 7.42 -3.84 -21.58
N THR A 167 6.17 -3.47 -21.80
CA THR A 167 5.66 -2.11 -21.65
C THR A 167 5.10 -1.94 -20.24
N LEU A 168 5.77 -1.10 -19.45
CA LEU A 168 5.32 -0.64 -18.15
C LEU A 168 4.40 0.56 -18.33
N THR A 169 3.26 0.54 -17.65
CA THR A 169 2.28 1.64 -17.64
C THR A 169 1.99 2.03 -16.20
N ALA A 170 2.15 3.30 -15.85
CA ALA A 170 1.77 3.83 -14.55
C ALA A 170 0.29 3.55 -14.28
N ARG A 171 -0.05 3.19 -13.03
CA ARG A 171 -1.45 2.93 -12.64
C ARG A 171 -2.32 4.17 -12.67
N HIS A 172 -1.69 5.32 -12.45
CA HIS A 172 -2.33 6.62 -12.44
C HIS A 172 -1.95 7.44 -13.67
N LYS A 173 -2.89 8.27 -14.10
CA LYS A 173 -2.70 9.28 -15.14
C LYS A 173 -2.12 10.57 -14.57
N GLY A 174 -1.41 11.30 -15.41
CA GLY A 174 -0.81 12.59 -15.08
C GLY A 174 0.66 12.49 -14.71
N GLU A 175 1.18 13.56 -14.11
CA GLU A 175 2.62 13.75 -13.91
C GLU A 175 3.24 12.80 -12.89
N VAL A 176 2.44 12.27 -11.96
CA VAL A 176 2.89 11.36 -10.88
C VAL A 176 3.63 10.13 -11.42
N GLY A 177 3.31 9.68 -12.63
CA GLY A 177 3.95 8.53 -13.26
C GLY A 177 5.33 8.84 -13.86
N ASN A 178 5.67 10.12 -14.08
CA ASN A 178 6.88 10.52 -14.81
C ASN A 178 8.15 10.35 -13.98
N ASP A 179 8.03 10.43 -12.66
CA ASP A 179 9.15 10.29 -11.72
C ASP A 179 9.42 8.83 -11.32
N ILE A 180 8.70 7.87 -11.92
CA ILE A 180 8.91 6.44 -11.65
C ILE A 180 10.21 6.00 -12.34
N ASP A 181 11.27 5.94 -11.55
CA ASP A 181 12.58 5.44 -11.98
C ASP A 181 12.57 3.91 -12.21
N VAL A 182 13.09 3.49 -13.36
CA VAL A 182 13.24 2.08 -13.75
C VAL A 182 14.70 1.78 -14.03
N ARG A 183 15.30 0.85 -13.28
CA ARG A 183 16.72 0.48 -13.41
C ARG A 183 16.93 -1.01 -13.42
N LEU A 184 17.94 -1.46 -14.14
CA LEU A 184 18.39 -2.85 -14.14
C LEU A 184 19.68 -2.96 -13.32
N ASN A 185 19.73 -3.93 -12.39
CA ASN A 185 20.92 -4.30 -11.61
C ASN A 185 21.62 -3.13 -10.91
N TYR A 186 20.86 -2.23 -10.27
CA TYR A 186 21.40 -1.04 -9.63
C TYR A 186 22.29 -1.32 -8.40
N TYR A 187 21.88 -2.27 -7.55
CA TYR A 187 22.71 -2.78 -6.47
C TYR A 187 23.32 -4.10 -6.93
N VAL A 188 24.64 -4.07 -7.19
CA VAL A 188 25.48 -5.25 -7.46
C VAL A 188 25.90 -5.86 -6.12
#